data_AF-A0A2N6VR12-F1
#
_entry.id   AF-A0A2N6VR12-F1
#
_cell.length_a   1.000
_cell.length_b   1.000
_cell.length_c   1.000
_cell.angle_alpha   90.00
_cell.angle_beta   90.00
_cell.angle_gamma   90.00
#
_symmetry.space_group_name_H-M   'P 1'
#
loop_
_entity.id
_entity.type
_entity.pdbx_description
1 polymer ?
#
loop_
_entity_poly.entity_id
_entity_poly.type
_entity_poly.pdbx_seq_one_letter_code
_entity_poly.pdbx_strand_id
1 'polypeptide(L)'
;MTRNAPSTLAAVCSSATLGTLDAELWLEPHALKRWRRFRHRRDRDGFLVARVLTAILWGRLRGRDPDTCCFQQTCSECGGPHGRPRIVGETELWPSWSHSGDLVAAIVGTAPVAIDIETNTHAIPVDITGPGTAAERQERWSLAECWTKAGYTDLGSALDHIRRGTTPSHPALPPAQYLHRHYHAFQGLQESGPHQPSQAPGFASGWVVMLSRDPASHIEDIFSNP
;
A
#
# COMPACT_ATOMS: atom_id res chain seq x y z
N MET A 1 -21.67 19.27 -13.61
CA MET A 1 -20.24 19.34 -13.23
C MET A 1 -19.79 17.92 -12.92
N THR A 2 -19.08 17.26 -13.86
CA THR A 2 -18.50 15.93 -13.63
C THR A 2 -17.39 16.07 -12.60
N ARG A 3 -17.56 15.48 -11.40
CA ARG A 3 -16.44 15.30 -10.48
C ARG A 3 -15.38 14.49 -11.23
N ASN A 4 -14.15 15.02 -11.35
CA ASN A 4 -13.04 14.24 -11.88
C ASN A 4 -12.91 12.98 -11.02
N ALA A 5 -12.99 11.82 -11.67
CA ALA A 5 -12.76 10.55 -10.99
C ALA A 5 -11.35 10.57 -10.39
N PRO A 6 -11.17 10.04 -9.17
CA PRO A 6 -9.87 10.01 -8.51
C PRO A 6 -8.87 9.23 -9.38
N SER A 7 -7.67 9.78 -9.59
CA SER A 7 -6.58 9.10 -10.33
C SER A 7 -5.76 8.17 -9.44
N THR A 8 -5.95 8.26 -8.11
CA THR A 8 -5.30 7.39 -7.12
C THR A 8 -6.17 7.27 -5.89
N LEU A 9 -6.32 6.05 -5.37
CA LEU A 9 -7.01 5.75 -4.12
C LEU A 9 -6.08 4.99 -3.18
N ALA A 10 -6.22 5.23 -1.87
CA ALA A 10 -5.48 4.51 -0.83
C ALA A 10 -6.38 4.20 0.36
N ALA A 11 -6.14 3.07 1.02
CA ALA A 11 -6.83 2.66 2.22
C ALA A 11 -5.85 2.07 3.25
N VAL A 12 -6.17 2.27 4.52
CA VAL A 12 -5.44 1.65 5.65
C VAL A 12 -6.47 1.08 6.62
N CYS A 13 -6.29 -0.18 7.03
CA CYS A 13 -7.11 -0.81 8.05
C CYS A 13 -6.29 -1.73 8.95
N SER A 14 -6.94 -2.27 9.98
CA SER A 14 -6.36 -3.37 10.76
C SER A 14 -6.55 -4.71 10.04
N SER A 15 -5.56 -5.58 10.14
CA SER A 15 -5.65 -6.98 9.71
C SER A 15 -6.77 -7.74 10.43
N ALA A 16 -7.18 -7.28 11.62
CA ALA A 16 -8.31 -7.83 12.36
C ALA A 16 -9.68 -7.38 11.81
N THR A 17 -9.75 -6.27 11.05
CA THR A 17 -11.00 -5.69 10.52
C THR A 17 -11.72 -6.64 9.55
N LEU A 18 -11.00 -7.61 8.96
CA LEU A 18 -11.54 -8.53 7.96
C LEU A 18 -11.66 -9.98 8.47
N GLY A 19 -11.83 -10.17 9.79
CA GLY A 19 -11.84 -11.47 10.49
C GLY A 19 -12.91 -12.49 10.07
N THR A 20 -13.63 -12.28 8.97
CA THR A 20 -14.68 -13.14 8.43
C THR A 20 -14.62 -13.35 6.91
N LEU A 21 -13.58 -12.85 6.23
CA LEU A 21 -13.49 -13.02 4.78
C LEU A 21 -13.13 -14.46 4.39
N ASP A 22 -13.86 -14.98 3.42
CA ASP A 22 -13.54 -16.26 2.80
C ASP A 22 -12.34 -16.09 1.86
N ALA A 23 -11.19 -16.58 2.30
CA ALA A 23 -9.96 -16.52 1.52
C ALA A 23 -10.07 -17.23 0.16
N GLU A 24 -10.97 -18.21 0.00
CA GLU A 24 -11.15 -18.93 -1.27
C GLU A 24 -11.86 -18.08 -2.33
N LEU A 25 -12.63 -17.07 -1.91
CA LEU A 25 -13.27 -16.11 -2.82
C LEU A 25 -12.30 -15.03 -3.31
N TRP A 26 -11.30 -14.67 -2.51
CA TRP A 26 -10.43 -13.52 -2.75
C TRP A 26 -9.01 -13.85 -3.21
N LEU A 27 -8.62 -15.13 -3.17
CA LEU A 27 -7.26 -15.55 -3.49
C LEU A 27 -7.23 -16.50 -4.68
N GLU A 28 -6.36 -16.20 -5.64
CA GLU A 28 -6.03 -17.14 -6.71
C GLU A 28 -5.39 -18.42 -6.13
N PRO A 29 -5.43 -19.57 -6.83
CA PRO A 29 -4.92 -20.84 -6.29
C PRO A 29 -3.47 -20.78 -5.79
N HIS A 30 -2.61 -20.01 -6.46
CA HIS A 30 -1.22 -19.83 -6.05
C HIS A 30 -1.09 -18.95 -4.79
N ALA A 31 -1.92 -17.91 -4.67
CA ALA A 31 -1.99 -17.03 -3.52
C ALA A 31 -2.59 -17.75 -2.31
N LEU A 32 -3.63 -18.58 -2.51
CA LEU A 32 -4.23 -19.42 -1.48
C LEU A 32 -3.22 -20.44 -0.92
N LYS A 33 -2.41 -21.07 -1.79
CA LYS A 33 -1.31 -21.96 -1.35
C LYS A 33 -0.31 -21.22 -0.47
N ARG A 34 0.04 -19.97 -0.79
CA ARG A 34 0.92 -19.13 0.04
C ARG A 34 0.25 -18.75 1.36
N TRP A 35 -1.01 -18.32 1.30
CA TRP A 35 -1.80 -17.94 2.46
C TRP A 35 -1.87 -19.06 3.50
N ARG A 36 -2.10 -20.31 3.07
CA ARG A 36 -2.11 -21.50 3.92
C ARG A 36 -0.75 -21.84 4.56
N ARG A 37 0.36 -21.33 4.02
CA ARG A 37 1.72 -21.59 4.53
C ARG A 37 2.16 -20.62 5.63
N PHE A 38 1.48 -19.49 5.82
CA PHE A 38 1.79 -18.58 6.91
C PHE A 38 1.59 -19.27 8.26
N ARG A 39 2.61 -19.20 9.10
CA ARG A 39 2.60 -19.80 10.44
C ARG A 39 1.85 -18.93 11.44
N HIS A 40 1.98 -17.61 11.30
CA HIS A 40 1.34 -16.65 12.17
C HIS A 40 0.04 -16.16 11.55
N ARG A 41 -1.03 -16.15 12.36
CA ARG A 41 -2.34 -15.64 11.95
C ARG A 41 -2.25 -14.21 11.43
N ARG A 42 -1.44 -13.37 12.07
CA ARG A 42 -1.25 -11.96 11.68
C ARG A 42 -0.72 -11.82 10.25
N ASP A 43 0.30 -12.57 9.86
CA ASP A 43 0.84 -12.53 8.49
C ASP A 43 -0.18 -13.03 7.47
N ARG A 44 -0.92 -14.08 7.85
CA ARG A 44 -1.98 -14.68 7.05
C ARG A 44 -3.12 -13.69 6.79
N ASP A 45 -3.60 -13.05 7.85
CA ASP A 45 -4.71 -12.10 7.80
C ASP A 45 -4.24 -10.83 7.04
N GLY A 46 -3.05 -10.32 7.33
CA GLY A 46 -2.44 -9.20 6.60
C GLY A 46 -2.29 -9.44 5.10
N PHE A 47 -1.89 -10.65 4.69
CA PHE A 47 -1.80 -11.03 3.28
C PHE A 47 -3.16 -11.00 2.57
N LEU A 48 -4.20 -11.53 3.21
CA LEU A 48 -5.56 -11.52 2.66
C LEU A 48 -6.10 -10.08 2.57
N VAL A 49 -5.97 -9.32 3.66
CA VAL A 49 -6.44 -7.94 3.76
C VAL A 49 -5.82 -7.05 2.69
N ALA A 50 -4.52 -7.17 2.43
CA ALA A 50 -3.83 -6.36 1.43
C ALA A 50 -4.44 -6.55 0.02
N ARG A 51 -4.74 -7.79 -0.36
CA ARG A 51 -5.34 -8.11 -1.66
C ARG A 51 -6.78 -7.64 -1.75
N VAL A 52 -7.57 -7.89 -0.70
CA VAL A 52 -8.96 -7.44 -0.64
C VAL A 52 -9.04 -5.92 -0.76
N LEU A 53 -8.28 -5.18 0.07
CA LEU A 53 -8.22 -3.71 -0.03
C LEU A 53 -7.86 -3.26 -1.44
N THR A 54 -6.86 -3.87 -2.06
CA THR A 54 -6.42 -3.49 -3.40
C THR A 54 -7.51 -3.76 -4.45
N ALA A 55 -8.22 -4.88 -4.34
CA ALA A 55 -9.34 -5.23 -5.22
C ALA A 55 -10.48 -4.23 -5.10
N ILE A 56 -10.76 -3.74 -3.90
CA ILE A 56 -11.75 -2.70 -3.61
C ILE A 56 -11.35 -1.36 -4.26
N LEU A 57 -10.09 -0.95 -4.06
CA LEU A 57 -9.57 0.28 -4.66
C LEU A 57 -9.63 0.22 -6.20
N TRP A 58 -9.29 -0.93 -6.78
CA TRP A 58 -9.43 -1.18 -8.21
C TRP A 58 -10.89 -1.11 -8.68
N GLY A 59 -11.79 -1.81 -7.99
CA GLY A 59 -13.22 -1.82 -8.32
C GLY A 59 -13.83 -0.42 -8.29
N ARG A 60 -13.45 0.40 -7.29
CA ARG A 60 -13.83 1.82 -7.20
C ARG A 60 -13.29 2.65 -8.37
N LEU A 61 -12.02 2.47 -8.76
CA LEU A 61 -11.42 3.19 -9.89
C LEU A 61 -12.04 2.78 -11.25
N ARG A 62 -12.50 1.54 -11.38
CA ARG A 62 -13.02 0.98 -12.64
C ARG A 62 -14.54 0.88 -12.73
N GLY A 63 -15.26 1.12 -11.62
CA GLY A 63 -16.69 0.83 -11.53
C GLY A 63 -17.00 -0.67 -11.74
N ARG A 64 -16.15 -1.55 -11.17
CA ARG A 64 -16.26 -3.02 -11.30
C ARG A 64 -16.40 -3.67 -9.94
N ASP A 65 -16.96 -4.87 -9.91
CA ASP A 65 -17.04 -5.68 -8.70
C ASP A 65 -15.64 -6.09 -8.25
N PRO A 66 -15.21 -5.76 -7.02
CA PRO A 66 -13.89 -6.12 -6.52
C PRO A 66 -13.60 -7.63 -6.55
N ASP A 67 -14.60 -8.51 -6.46
CA ASP A 67 -14.38 -9.98 -6.48
C ASP A 67 -13.81 -10.50 -7.82
N THR A 68 -13.98 -9.73 -8.90
CA THR A 68 -13.44 -10.03 -10.22
C THR A 68 -11.95 -9.64 -10.39
N CYS A 69 -11.36 -8.99 -9.39
CA CYS A 69 -9.97 -8.57 -9.43
C CYS A 69 -9.02 -9.77 -9.27
N CYS A 70 -8.12 -9.95 -10.22
CA CYS A 70 -7.06 -10.94 -10.14
C CYS A 70 -5.68 -10.28 -10.11
N PHE A 71 -4.77 -10.81 -9.32
CA PHE A 71 -3.42 -10.33 -9.15
C PHE A 71 -2.38 -11.31 -9.72
N GLN A 72 -1.30 -10.73 -10.26
CA GLN A 72 -0.07 -11.44 -10.57
C GLN A 72 1.09 -10.80 -9.81
N GLN A 73 1.92 -11.62 -9.18
CA GLN A 73 3.09 -11.16 -8.44
C GLN A 73 4.28 -12.08 -8.73
N THR A 74 5.18 -11.61 -9.58
CA THR A 74 6.36 -12.36 -10.03
C THR A 74 7.56 -11.41 -10.05
N CYS A 75 8.64 -11.79 -9.37
CA CYS A 75 9.88 -11.03 -9.40
C CYS A 75 10.53 -11.15 -10.78
N SER A 76 10.89 -10.02 -11.39
CA SER A 76 11.55 -9.97 -12.69
C SER A 76 12.97 -10.53 -12.66
N GLU A 77 13.60 -10.59 -11.49
CA GLU A 77 14.98 -11.07 -11.32
C GLU A 77 15.03 -12.57 -11.02
N CYS A 78 14.29 -13.05 -10.02
CA CYS A 78 14.37 -14.44 -9.56
C CYS A 78 13.17 -15.31 -9.95
N GLY A 79 12.11 -14.74 -10.53
CA GLY A 79 10.87 -15.45 -10.86
C GLY A 79 9.99 -15.81 -9.65
N GLY A 80 10.40 -15.47 -8.43
CA GLY A 80 9.69 -15.78 -7.19
C GLY A 80 8.43 -14.92 -6.94
N PRO A 81 7.61 -15.27 -5.92
CA PRO A 81 6.30 -14.64 -5.69
C PRO A 81 6.38 -13.30 -4.94
N HIS A 82 7.50 -12.58 -4.99
CA HIS A 82 7.75 -11.36 -4.22
C HIS A 82 8.06 -10.14 -5.10
N GLY A 83 7.70 -10.20 -6.39
CA GLY A 83 7.82 -9.05 -7.29
C GLY A 83 6.79 -7.96 -7.00
N ARG A 84 6.83 -6.90 -7.82
CA ARG A 84 5.78 -5.89 -7.83
C ARG A 84 4.43 -6.54 -8.19
N PRO A 85 3.34 -6.26 -7.46
CA PRO A 85 2.03 -6.75 -7.84
C PRO A 85 1.54 -6.07 -9.13
N ARG A 86 0.71 -6.79 -9.88
CA ARG A 86 -0.01 -6.32 -11.05
C ARG A 86 -1.44 -6.81 -10.98
N ILE A 87 -2.38 -6.04 -11.51
CA ILE A 87 -3.76 -6.50 -11.70
C ILE A 87 -3.86 -7.08 -13.13
N VAL A 88 -4.39 -8.29 -13.26
CA VAL A 88 -4.53 -8.97 -14.56
C VAL A 88 -5.46 -8.17 -15.45
N GLY A 89 -5.03 -7.90 -16.68
CA GLY A 89 -5.79 -7.10 -17.64
C GLY A 89 -5.68 -5.58 -17.45
N GLU A 90 -4.87 -5.11 -16.50
CA GLU A 90 -4.67 -3.68 -16.24
C GLU A 90 -3.21 -3.28 -16.48
N THR A 91 -2.95 -2.52 -17.56
CA THR A 91 -1.61 -2.00 -17.87
C THR A 91 -1.36 -0.62 -17.28
N GLU A 92 -2.42 0.16 -17.08
CA GLU A 92 -2.36 1.56 -16.66
C GLU A 92 -2.41 1.73 -15.13
N LEU A 93 -2.63 0.65 -14.38
CA LEU A 93 -2.78 0.71 -12.92
C LEU A 93 -1.55 0.20 -12.18
N TRP A 94 -1.27 0.86 -11.07
CA TRP A 94 -0.11 0.66 -10.22
C TRP A 94 -0.59 0.31 -8.81
N PRO A 95 -0.85 -0.99 -8.53
CA PRO A 95 -1.16 -1.43 -7.18
C PRO A 95 0.12 -1.49 -6.33
N SER A 96 0.00 -1.16 -5.05
CA SER A 96 1.01 -1.41 -4.04
C SER A 96 0.35 -1.63 -2.69
N TRP A 97 1.00 -2.42 -1.84
CA TRP A 97 0.53 -2.68 -0.48
C TRP A 97 1.70 -2.83 0.47
N SER A 98 1.44 -2.55 1.75
CA SER A 98 2.38 -2.76 2.84
C SER A 98 1.64 -3.17 4.10
N HIS A 99 2.30 -3.89 5.00
CA HIS A 99 1.75 -4.24 6.29
C HIS A 99 2.84 -4.18 7.36
N SER A 100 2.50 -3.63 8.52
CA SER A 100 3.40 -3.56 9.68
C SER A 100 2.55 -3.49 10.93
N GLY A 101 2.94 -4.20 11.99
CA GLY A 101 2.00 -4.42 13.09
C GLY A 101 0.74 -5.15 12.59
N ASP A 102 -0.37 -4.80 13.20
CA ASP A 102 -1.69 -5.20 12.72
C ASP A 102 -2.21 -4.27 11.62
N LEU A 103 -1.43 -3.30 11.11
CA LEU A 103 -1.87 -2.37 10.07
C LEU A 103 -1.57 -2.91 8.68
N VAL A 104 -2.52 -2.72 7.78
CA VAL A 104 -2.40 -3.06 6.36
C VAL A 104 -2.80 -1.84 5.54
N ALA A 105 -1.97 -1.48 4.58
CA ALA A 105 -2.16 -0.37 3.68
C ALA A 105 -2.15 -0.85 2.23
N ALA A 106 -3.03 -0.29 1.41
CA ALA A 106 -3.08 -0.51 -0.03
C ALA A 106 -3.24 0.82 -0.77
N ILE A 107 -2.70 0.89 -1.98
CA ILE A 107 -2.82 2.03 -2.89
C ILE A 107 -2.96 1.52 -4.33
N VAL A 108 -3.79 2.18 -5.13
CA VAL A 108 -3.90 1.94 -6.57
C VAL A 108 -3.96 3.29 -7.26
N GLY A 109 -3.08 3.51 -8.25
CA GLY A 109 -3.04 4.75 -9.03
C GLY A 109 -2.92 4.49 -10.53
N THR A 110 -3.31 5.48 -11.34
CA THR A 110 -3.13 5.48 -12.81
C THR A 110 -1.72 5.93 -13.24
N ALA A 111 -0.82 6.08 -12.29
CA ALA A 111 0.60 6.40 -12.44
C ALA A 111 1.38 5.63 -11.36
N PRO A 112 2.71 5.48 -11.48
CA PRO A 112 3.50 4.79 -10.46
C PRO A 112 3.24 5.31 -9.06
N VAL A 113 2.74 4.43 -8.20
CA VAL A 113 2.50 4.67 -6.78
C VAL A 113 3.02 3.50 -5.97
N ALA A 114 3.48 3.79 -4.76
CA ALA A 114 3.85 2.81 -3.76
C ALA A 114 3.42 3.30 -2.39
N ILE A 115 3.12 2.36 -1.50
CA ILE A 115 2.80 2.65 -0.11
C ILE A 115 3.70 1.83 0.80
N ASP A 116 4.17 2.48 1.86
CA ASP A 116 4.85 1.83 2.95
C ASP A 116 4.29 2.31 4.29
N ILE A 117 4.09 1.36 5.20
CA ILE A 117 3.57 1.60 6.54
C ILE A 117 4.44 0.86 7.53
N GLU A 118 4.86 1.55 8.58
CA GLU A 118 5.73 0.99 9.61
C GLU A 118 5.19 1.33 11.00
N THR A 119 5.27 0.35 11.89
CA THR A 119 4.92 0.48 13.31
C THR A 119 6.18 0.54 14.14
N ASN A 120 6.17 1.34 15.22
CA ASN A 120 7.33 1.58 16.09
C ASN A 120 7.91 0.32 16.77
N THR A 121 7.32 -0.86 16.56
CA THR A 121 7.78 -2.13 17.13
C THR A 121 8.87 -2.81 16.30
N HIS A 122 9.11 -2.39 15.05
CA HIS A 122 10.19 -2.94 14.24
C HIS A 122 11.51 -2.24 14.55
N ALA A 123 12.52 -3.03 14.93
CA ALA A 123 13.89 -2.54 15.09
C ALA A 123 14.48 -2.24 13.71
N ILE A 124 14.32 -0.99 13.25
CA ILE A 124 14.97 -0.51 12.04
C ILE A 124 16.49 -0.55 12.26
N PRO A 125 17.32 -0.96 11.28
CA PRO A 125 18.77 -0.98 11.43
C PRO A 125 19.34 0.36 11.91
N VAL A 126 20.33 0.35 12.80
CA VAL A 126 20.81 1.55 13.53
C VAL A 126 21.38 2.65 12.59
N ASP A 127 21.67 2.33 11.33
CA ASP A 127 22.13 3.27 10.30
C ASP A 127 21.21 3.33 9.07
N ILE A 128 20.06 4.01 9.16
CA ILE A 128 19.21 4.32 7.99
C ILE A 128 19.69 5.60 7.31
N THR A 129 20.94 5.53 6.86
CA THR A 129 21.69 6.46 6.01
C THR A 129 22.24 7.74 6.67
N GLY A 130 22.79 7.63 7.88
CA GLY A 130 23.50 8.72 8.56
C GLY A 130 22.74 9.38 9.73
N PRO A 131 23.21 10.52 10.25
CA PRO A 131 22.64 11.15 11.44
C PRO A 131 21.17 11.55 11.25
N GLY A 132 20.45 11.60 12.37
CA GLY A 132 19.04 11.96 12.43
C GLY A 132 18.34 11.41 13.67
N THR A 133 17.09 11.80 13.85
CA THR A 133 16.15 11.22 14.80
C THR A 133 15.71 9.81 14.35
N ALA A 134 15.08 9.05 15.24
CA ALA A 134 14.49 7.76 14.86
C ALA A 134 13.37 7.93 13.81
N ALA A 135 12.62 9.02 13.86
CA ALA A 135 11.56 9.31 12.90
C ALA A 135 12.11 9.58 11.49
N GLU A 136 13.13 10.43 11.36
CA GLU A 136 13.78 10.72 10.07
C GLU A 136 14.42 9.45 9.46
N ARG A 137 15.01 8.61 10.32
CA ARG A 137 15.54 7.32 9.90
C ARG A 137 14.43 6.38 9.40
N GLN A 138 13.29 6.32 10.07
CA GLN A 138 12.13 5.55 9.61
C GLN A 138 11.58 6.07 8.28
N GLU A 139 11.52 7.39 8.09
CA GLU A 139 11.05 8.02 6.86
C GLU A 139 11.93 7.60 5.66
N ARG A 140 13.25 7.64 5.84
CA ARG A 140 14.22 7.21 4.82
C ARG A 140 14.08 5.72 4.45
N TRP A 141 13.84 4.86 5.44
CA TRP A 141 13.57 3.45 5.20
C TRP A 141 12.31 3.26 4.35
N SER A 142 11.22 3.89 4.77
CA SER A 142 9.94 3.78 4.06
C SER A 142 10.04 4.38 2.65
N LEU A 143 10.83 5.43 2.44
CA LEU A 143 11.10 6.00 1.11
C LEU A 143 11.86 5.03 0.21
N ALA A 144 12.90 4.38 0.74
CA ALA A 144 13.64 3.35 0.00
C ALA A 144 12.73 2.18 -0.39
N GLU A 145 11.92 1.68 0.54
CA GLU A 145 10.91 0.64 0.30
C GLU A 145 9.90 1.05 -0.78
N CYS A 146 9.41 2.28 -0.77
CA CYS A 146 8.49 2.78 -1.81
C CYS A 146 9.15 2.81 -3.19
N TRP A 147 10.40 3.28 -3.30
CA TRP A 147 11.12 3.26 -4.57
C TRP A 147 11.32 1.85 -5.11
N THR A 148 11.61 0.89 -4.22
CA THR A 148 11.70 -0.52 -4.58
C THR A 148 10.36 -1.11 -5.02
N LYS A 149 9.29 -0.86 -4.25
CA LYS A 149 7.94 -1.36 -4.55
C LYS A 149 7.37 -0.79 -5.84
N ALA A 150 7.65 0.48 -6.15
CA ALA A 150 7.27 1.10 -7.43
C ALA A 150 8.09 0.56 -8.62
N GLY A 151 9.26 -0.04 -8.37
CA GLY A 151 10.14 -0.61 -9.39
C GLY A 151 11.10 0.41 -9.99
N TYR A 152 11.47 1.45 -9.25
CA TYR A 152 12.51 2.38 -9.69
C TYR A 152 13.91 1.77 -9.58
N THR A 153 14.14 0.96 -8.54
CA THR A 153 15.45 0.37 -8.26
C THR A 153 15.32 -0.74 -7.19
N ASP A 154 16.38 -1.51 -6.93
CA ASP A 154 16.43 -2.47 -5.82
C ASP A 154 16.65 -1.74 -4.47
N LEU A 155 16.46 -2.45 -3.35
CA LEU A 155 16.56 -1.84 -2.01
C LEU A 155 17.97 -1.31 -1.70
N GLY A 156 19.02 -2.01 -2.14
CA GLY A 156 20.40 -1.58 -1.92
C GLY A 156 20.69 -0.27 -2.62
N SER A 157 20.35 -0.20 -3.91
CA SER A 157 20.46 1.01 -4.72
C SER A 157 19.57 2.16 -4.22
N ALA A 158 18.38 1.86 -3.70
CA ALA A 158 17.50 2.84 -3.07
C ALA A 158 18.15 3.49 -1.84
N LEU A 159 18.70 2.69 -0.92
CA LEU A 159 19.42 3.19 0.26
C LEU A 159 20.64 4.03 -0.11
N ASP A 160 21.30 3.65 -1.20
CA ASP A 160 22.43 4.36 -1.79
C ASP A 160 22.03 5.76 -2.32
N HIS A 161 20.84 5.88 -2.93
CA HIS A 161 20.27 7.15 -3.33
C HIS A 161 19.97 8.05 -2.13
N ILE A 162 19.36 7.50 -1.08
CA ILE A 162 19.12 8.23 0.17
C ILE A 162 20.44 8.74 0.76
N ARG A 163 21.48 7.88 0.85
CA ARG A 163 22.80 8.26 1.37
C ARG A 163 23.44 9.42 0.60
N ARG A 164 23.22 9.49 -0.71
CA ARG A 164 23.74 10.55 -1.60
C ARG A 164 22.86 11.79 -1.66
N GLY A 165 21.67 11.80 -1.03
CA GLY A 165 20.71 12.88 -1.18
C GLY A 165 20.16 13.00 -2.61
N THR A 166 20.04 11.88 -3.32
CA THR A 166 19.58 11.81 -4.72
C THR A 166 18.29 11.01 -4.82
N THR A 167 17.61 11.08 -5.96
CA THR A 167 16.39 10.31 -6.26
C THR A 167 16.69 9.33 -7.41
N PRO A 168 16.24 8.07 -7.35
CA PRO A 168 16.38 7.14 -8.47
C PRO A 168 15.56 7.61 -9.67
N SER A 169 16.09 7.37 -10.87
CA SER A 169 15.37 7.57 -12.12
C SER A 169 15.18 6.22 -12.82
N HIS A 170 14.12 6.12 -13.63
CA HIS A 170 13.86 4.94 -14.45
C HIS A 170 13.48 5.39 -15.86
N PRO A 171 14.08 4.82 -16.92
CA PRO A 171 13.93 5.33 -18.29
C PRO A 171 12.48 5.32 -18.81
N ALA A 172 11.66 4.40 -18.29
CA ALA A 172 10.25 4.26 -18.67
C ALA A 172 9.24 4.77 -17.63
N LEU A 173 9.69 5.34 -16.50
CA LEU A 173 8.77 5.85 -15.46
C LEU A 173 8.92 7.37 -15.31
N PRO A 174 7.85 8.09 -14.92
CA PRO A 174 7.95 9.48 -14.48
C PRO A 174 8.94 9.64 -13.31
N PRO A 175 9.39 10.86 -12.98
CA PRO A 175 10.29 11.10 -11.85
C PRO A 175 9.75 10.55 -10.52
N ALA A 176 10.58 9.82 -9.76
CA ALA A 176 10.19 9.18 -8.50
C ALA A 176 9.88 10.19 -7.37
N GLN A 177 10.21 11.47 -7.56
CA GLN A 177 10.02 12.56 -6.61
C GLN A 177 8.55 12.76 -6.16
N TYR A 178 7.59 12.15 -6.86
CA TYR A 178 6.16 12.23 -6.58
C TYR A 178 5.58 11.00 -5.85
N LEU A 179 6.40 10.00 -5.49
CA LEU A 179 5.97 8.85 -4.69
C LEU A 179 5.75 9.25 -3.23
N HIS A 180 4.61 9.90 -2.97
CA HIS A 180 4.43 10.73 -1.79
C HIS A 180 3.41 10.18 -0.79
N ARG A 181 3.54 8.91 -0.35
CA ARG A 181 2.82 8.50 0.86
C ARG A 181 3.51 7.44 1.69
N HIS A 182 4.34 7.92 2.60
CA HIS A 182 4.69 7.22 3.84
C HIS A 182 3.58 7.48 4.85
N TYR A 183 2.90 6.43 5.31
CA TYR A 183 2.17 6.53 6.56
C TYR A 183 3.15 6.26 7.67
N HIS A 184 3.63 7.32 8.32
CA HIS A 184 3.99 7.17 9.72
C HIS A 184 2.69 6.93 10.47
N ALA A 185 2.43 5.69 10.86
CA ALA A 185 1.56 5.43 12.00
C ALA A 185 2.30 5.89 13.28
N PHE A 186 2.74 7.15 13.32
CA PHE A 186 2.99 7.82 14.58
C PHE A 186 1.65 7.83 15.30
N GLN A 187 1.67 7.71 16.62
CA GLN A 187 0.50 7.57 17.50
C GLN A 187 -0.53 8.75 17.41
N GLY A 188 -0.42 9.65 16.43
CA GLY A 188 -1.26 10.82 16.18
C GLY A 188 -2.44 10.61 15.23
N LEU A 189 -2.79 9.38 14.83
CA LEU A 189 -4.18 9.08 14.48
C LEU A 189 -4.98 9.01 15.80
N GLN A 190 -5.05 10.15 16.49
CA GLN A 190 -6.01 10.36 17.56
C GLN A 190 -7.40 10.19 16.96
N GLU A 191 -8.22 9.46 17.70
CA GLU A 191 -9.66 9.25 17.51
C GLU A 191 -10.33 10.40 16.77
N SER A 192 -10.42 10.26 15.47
CA SER A 192 -11.31 11.03 14.65
C SER A 192 -12.21 10.02 14.00
N GLY A 193 -13.51 10.16 14.27
CA GLY A 193 -14.57 9.40 13.64
C GLY A 193 -14.52 9.54 12.10
N PRO A 194 -15.58 9.14 11.35
CA PRO A 194 -15.55 9.10 9.89
C PRO A 194 -14.97 10.39 9.31
N HIS A 195 -13.70 10.35 8.91
CA HIS A 195 -12.96 11.54 8.57
C HIS A 195 -13.43 11.96 7.18
N GLN A 196 -14.10 13.11 7.12
CA GLN A 196 -14.32 13.79 5.85
C GLN A 196 -12.99 13.90 5.08
N PRO A 197 -13.00 13.70 3.75
CA PRO A 197 -11.79 13.81 2.94
C PRO A 197 -11.16 15.20 3.14
N SER A 198 -10.04 15.25 3.88
CA SER A 198 -9.32 16.50 4.09
C SER A 198 -8.58 16.89 2.81
N GLN A 199 -8.87 18.08 2.28
CA GLN A 199 -8.01 18.69 1.27
C GLN A 199 -6.72 19.16 1.97
N ALA A 200 -5.66 18.38 1.89
CA ALA A 200 -4.34 18.84 2.29
C ALA A 200 -3.80 19.84 1.23
N PRO A 201 -2.94 20.81 1.59
CA PRO A 201 -2.41 21.78 0.63
C PRO A 201 -1.42 21.13 -0.33
N GLY A 202 -1.48 21.49 -1.62
CA GLY A 202 -0.54 21.03 -2.67
C GLY A 202 -1.06 19.91 -3.57
N PHE A 203 -2.32 19.50 -3.42
CA PHE A 203 -2.94 18.42 -4.20
C PHE A 203 -3.74 18.98 -5.39
N ALA A 204 -3.57 18.37 -6.56
CA ALA A 204 -4.64 18.38 -7.56
C ALA A 204 -5.83 17.59 -6.97
N SER A 205 -7.04 18.12 -7.15
CA SER A 205 -8.30 17.55 -6.68
C SER A 205 -8.46 16.06 -7.04
N GLY A 206 -8.97 15.24 -6.09
CA GLY A 206 -9.44 13.87 -6.39
C GLY A 206 -8.82 12.72 -5.58
N TRP A 207 -8.63 12.84 -4.27
CA TRP A 207 -8.13 11.76 -3.41
C TRP A 207 -9.17 11.35 -2.36
N VAL A 208 -9.34 10.05 -2.13
CA VAL A 208 -10.09 9.52 -0.97
C VAL A 208 -9.14 8.62 -0.19
N VAL A 209 -8.94 8.94 1.09
CA VAL A 209 -8.28 8.06 2.06
C VAL A 209 -9.37 7.48 2.94
N MET A 210 -9.49 6.15 2.93
CA MET A 210 -10.38 5.45 3.85
C MET A 210 -9.53 4.91 5.01
N LEU A 211 -9.66 5.55 6.17
CA LEU A 211 -9.05 5.11 7.43
C LEU A 211 -10.15 4.48 8.27
N SER A 212 -10.02 3.20 8.60
CA SER A 212 -10.81 2.59 9.68
C SER A 212 -9.86 1.94 10.68
N ARG A 213 -9.90 2.42 11.93
CA ARG A 213 -9.20 1.85 13.09
C ARG A 213 -10.12 1.04 14.00
N ASP A 214 -11.42 1.03 13.73
CA ASP A 214 -12.39 0.33 14.56
C ASP A 214 -12.78 -1.00 13.89
N PRO A 215 -12.35 -2.16 14.44
CA PRO A 215 -12.73 -3.47 13.92
C PRO A 215 -14.24 -3.75 14.01
N ALA A 216 -15.02 -2.89 14.70
CA ALA A 216 -16.48 -2.94 14.74
C ALA A 216 -17.18 -1.94 13.80
N SER A 217 -16.45 -0.97 13.22
CA SER A 217 -17.02 -0.09 12.18
C SER A 217 -17.14 -0.90 10.89
N HIS A 218 -18.39 -1.16 10.52
CA HIS A 218 -18.72 -2.09 9.47
C HIS A 218 -18.01 -1.69 8.18
N ILE A 219 -17.24 -2.63 7.64
CA ILE A 219 -16.90 -2.83 6.23
C ILE A 219 -17.81 -2.00 5.30
N GLU A 220 -19.13 -2.12 5.46
CA GLU A 220 -20.15 -1.38 4.70
C GLU A 220 -19.93 0.13 4.62
N ASP A 221 -19.37 0.82 5.61
CA ASP A 221 -19.08 2.27 5.54
C ASP A 221 -17.85 2.60 4.66
N ILE A 222 -16.88 1.68 4.58
CA ILE A 222 -15.77 1.72 3.61
C ILE A 222 -16.28 1.35 2.21
N PHE A 223 -17.37 0.59 2.09
CA PHE A 223 -17.95 0.13 0.81
C PHE A 223 -19.09 0.99 0.26
N SER A 224 -19.82 1.71 1.11
CA SER A 224 -21.10 2.36 0.76
C SER A 224 -21.01 3.86 0.53
N ASN A 225 -19.85 4.49 0.77
CA ASN A 225 -19.71 5.92 0.52
C ASN A 225 -19.22 6.18 -0.93
N PRO A 226 -20.06 6.77 -1.80
CA PRO A 226 -19.72 7.13 -3.18
C PRO A 226 -18.77 8.34 -3.27
#